data_AF-A0A252BPW5-F1
#
_entry.id   AF-A0A252BPW5-F1
#
_cell.length_a   1.000
_cell.length_b   1.000
_cell.length_c   1.000
_cell.angle_alpha   90.00
_cell.angle_beta   90.00
_cell.angle_gamma   90.00
#
_symmetry.space_group_name_H-M   'P 1'
#
loop_
_entity.id
_entity.type
_entity.pdbx_description
1 polymer ?
#
loop_
_entity_poly.entity_id
_entity_poly.type
_entity_poly.pdbx_seq_one_letter_code
_entity_poly.pdbx_strand_id
1 'polypeptide(L)'
;MKFFPFLAFTSSVLFFSYDASANDEKSALIEEGRYLAAASDCAACHSIHGKPEYSGGVSFSLPIGTVHSTNITPDMVHGIGKYSEAEFGKALREGIRRDGATLYPAMPYPSYARLTDHDVHALYTYFHDGVEASSVATPENGIRWPLSMRWPLTFWRWMFSPAPVKAQAKTLQTFTDPQIARGAYLVEGPAHCGACHSPRGLAMQEKALTAADSEAFLSGGVAVDGWVPTSLRQENRTGLGRWSEEDIVAFLKTGRNMQGESFGAMTSAIVHGTQHLSAADLLAMAKYLRTLKPYDKTQKNWVYDPASTSALRRADVSARGAKVYIDNCAACHRTDGKGYPAVFPPLAGNPVVMGENPASLVHIIQSGATLPKTETAPSAFTMPDFMHRLSDQQIADVTTFIRHAWGNNAPAVSREDVVNLKKDMPPRNMVDGEISLN
;
A
#
# COMPACT_ATOMS: atom_id res chain seq x y z
N MET A 1 -18.13 63.98 62.33
CA MET A 1 -16.67 63.83 62.53
C MET A 1 -16.21 62.62 61.72
N LYS A 2 -15.14 62.76 60.93
CA LYS A 2 -14.65 61.82 59.91
C LYS A 2 -14.33 60.42 60.47
N PHE A 3 -14.51 59.36 59.68
CA PHE A 3 -13.43 58.54 59.08
C PHE A 3 -14.01 57.35 58.28
N PHE A 4 -13.53 57.18 57.04
CA PHE A 4 -13.62 55.98 56.18
C PHE A 4 -12.71 54.87 56.76
N PRO A 5 -12.86 53.55 56.42
CA PRO A 5 -12.27 53.09 55.15
C PRO A 5 -12.73 51.75 54.49
N PHE A 6 -12.21 51.59 53.26
CA PHE A 6 -11.75 50.40 52.51
C PHE A 6 -12.71 49.40 51.83
N LEU A 7 -12.72 49.49 50.49
CA LEU A 7 -12.96 48.42 49.51
C LEU A 7 -11.93 47.28 49.65
N ALA A 8 -12.38 46.04 49.45
CA ALA A 8 -11.53 44.94 48.98
C ALA A 8 -12.20 44.30 47.74
N PHE A 9 -11.56 44.49 46.59
CA PHE A 9 -11.88 43.86 45.32
C PHE A 9 -11.35 42.42 45.34
N THR A 10 -12.21 41.42 45.23
CA THR A 10 -11.80 40.06 44.86
C THR A 10 -12.00 39.91 43.35
N SER A 11 -10.96 40.17 42.57
CA SER A 11 -10.88 39.78 41.16
C SER A 11 -9.92 38.60 41.07
N SER A 12 -10.44 37.38 40.99
CA SER A 12 -9.65 36.17 40.76
C SER A 12 -10.54 35.06 40.24
N VAL A 13 -10.99 35.18 38.99
CA VAL A 13 -11.34 34.03 38.13
C VAL A 13 -11.22 34.53 36.68
N LEU A 14 -10.10 34.31 35.98
CA LEU A 14 -10.05 34.43 34.51
C LEU A 14 -8.80 33.81 33.84
N PHE A 15 -7.98 33.02 34.53
CA PHE A 15 -6.78 32.40 33.93
C PHE A 15 -6.92 30.90 33.55
N PHE A 16 -8.05 30.24 33.83
CA PHE A 16 -8.19 28.80 33.59
C PHE A 16 -8.80 28.41 32.24
N SER A 17 -9.34 29.34 31.46
CA SER A 17 -10.08 29.00 30.22
C SER A 17 -9.25 29.07 28.94
N TYR A 18 -8.11 29.76 28.93
CA TYR A 18 -7.29 29.93 27.72
C TYR A 18 -6.34 28.73 27.48
N ASP A 19 -5.73 28.20 28.54
CA ASP A 19 -4.84 27.04 28.46
C ASP A 19 -5.57 25.75 28.05
N ALA A 20 -6.83 25.59 28.45
CA ALA A 20 -7.65 24.44 28.06
C ALA A 20 -7.92 24.43 26.53
N SER A 21 -8.29 25.58 25.96
CA SER A 21 -8.59 25.69 24.52
C SER A 21 -7.36 25.44 23.64
N ALA A 22 -6.19 25.95 24.04
CA ALA A 22 -4.95 25.77 23.27
C ALA A 22 -4.44 24.31 23.33
N ASN A 23 -4.62 23.63 24.47
CA ASN A 23 -4.25 22.22 24.62
C ASN A 23 -5.21 21.30 23.83
N ASP A 24 -6.49 21.65 23.76
CA ASP A 24 -7.49 20.94 22.96
C ASP A 24 -7.21 21.08 21.45
N GLU A 25 -6.85 22.28 20.98
CA GLU A 25 -6.47 22.52 19.58
C GLU A 25 -5.22 21.72 19.18
N LYS A 26 -4.16 21.73 20.02
CA LYS A 26 -2.96 20.93 19.78
C LYS A 26 -3.26 19.43 19.74
N SER A 27 -4.09 18.95 20.67
CA SER A 27 -4.47 17.54 20.73
C SER A 27 -5.26 17.11 19.48
N ALA A 28 -6.16 17.96 18.99
CA ALA A 28 -6.88 17.72 17.74
C ALA A 28 -5.95 17.66 16.53
N LEU A 29 -4.95 18.55 16.47
CA LEU A 29 -3.96 18.57 15.40
C LEU A 29 -3.05 17.34 15.41
N ILE A 30 -2.65 16.86 16.60
CA ILE A 30 -1.91 15.59 16.77
C ILE A 30 -2.74 14.43 16.23
N GLU A 31 -4.03 14.37 16.54
CA GLU A 31 -4.92 13.31 16.05
C GLU A 31 -5.11 13.36 14.53
N GLU A 32 -5.22 14.55 13.95
CA GLU A 32 -5.25 14.73 12.49
C GLU A 32 -3.94 14.27 11.84
N GLY A 33 -2.80 14.62 12.43
CA GLY A 33 -1.50 14.16 11.97
C GLY A 33 -1.36 12.65 12.06
N ARG A 34 -1.86 12.03 13.13
CA ARG A 34 -1.92 10.57 13.30
C ARG A 34 -2.78 9.93 12.19
N TYR A 35 -3.95 10.50 11.92
CA TYR A 35 -4.84 10.04 10.85
C TYR A 35 -4.18 10.15 9.47
N LEU A 36 -3.52 11.27 9.17
CA LEU A 36 -2.79 11.48 7.92
C LEU A 36 -1.57 10.58 7.79
N ALA A 37 -0.87 10.28 8.88
CA ALA A 37 0.25 9.34 8.88
C ALA A 37 -0.20 7.92 8.53
N ALA A 38 -1.37 7.50 9.03
CA ALA A 38 -2.02 6.25 8.61
C ALA A 38 -2.47 6.33 7.14
N ALA A 39 -3.16 7.40 6.73
CA ALA A 39 -3.58 7.61 5.33
C ALA A 39 -2.40 7.59 4.34
N SER A 40 -1.22 7.98 4.81
CA SER A 40 0.03 8.05 4.04
C SER A 40 0.93 6.82 4.21
N ASP A 41 0.46 5.79 4.90
CA ASP A 41 1.15 4.53 5.14
C ASP A 41 2.55 4.67 5.78
N CYS A 42 2.75 5.71 6.61
CA CYS A 42 4.07 6.02 7.17
C CYS A 42 4.63 4.85 7.99
N ALA A 43 3.78 4.16 8.77
CA ALA A 43 4.19 3.05 9.62
C ALA A 43 4.62 1.81 8.81
N ALA A 44 4.00 1.52 7.66
CA ALA A 44 4.40 0.38 6.83
C ALA A 44 5.86 0.47 6.37
N CYS A 45 6.33 1.69 6.10
CA CYS A 45 7.70 1.90 5.65
C CYS A 45 8.66 2.19 6.81
N HIS A 46 8.20 2.81 7.90
CA HIS A 46 9.06 3.30 8.97
C HIS A 46 8.97 2.50 10.27
N SER A 47 8.26 1.38 10.33
CA SER A 47 8.18 0.52 11.52
C SER A 47 8.65 -0.90 11.24
N ILE A 48 9.36 -1.51 12.19
CA ILE A 48 9.72 -2.93 12.17
C ILE A 48 9.12 -3.60 13.40
N HIS A 49 8.64 -4.83 13.24
CA HIS A 49 8.18 -5.64 14.36
C HIS A 49 9.23 -5.78 15.49
N GLY A 50 8.78 -5.70 16.74
CA GLY A 50 9.64 -5.77 17.92
C GLY A 50 10.55 -4.55 18.13
N LYS A 51 10.38 -3.48 17.34
CA LYS A 51 11.04 -2.18 17.52
C LYS A 51 9.99 -1.10 17.80
N PRO A 52 10.36 0.03 18.43
CA PRO A 52 9.45 1.16 18.60
C PRO A 52 8.87 1.61 17.25
N GLU A 53 7.62 2.04 17.24
CA GLU A 53 6.96 2.54 16.02
C GLU A 53 7.76 3.69 15.41
N TYR A 54 7.78 3.78 14.08
CA TYR A 54 8.47 4.82 13.30
C TYR A 54 10.01 4.86 13.44
N SER A 55 10.61 3.88 14.11
CA SER A 55 12.06 3.83 14.34
C SER A 55 12.90 3.40 13.12
N GLY A 56 12.26 3.09 12.00
CA GLY A 56 12.89 2.82 10.70
C GLY A 56 13.59 1.47 10.58
N GLY A 57 14.33 1.31 9.49
CA GLY A 57 15.17 0.15 9.17
C GLY A 57 14.54 -0.91 8.26
N VAL A 58 13.31 -0.71 7.80
CA VAL A 58 12.67 -1.57 6.80
C VAL A 58 13.53 -1.58 5.54
N SER A 59 13.79 -2.77 4.99
CA SER A 59 14.72 -2.97 3.88
C SER A 59 13.97 -3.06 2.56
N PHE A 60 14.33 -2.20 1.60
CA PHE A 60 13.79 -2.20 0.24
C PHE A 60 14.85 -2.69 -0.73
N SER A 61 14.55 -3.74 -1.48
CA SER A 61 15.48 -4.33 -2.43
C SER A 61 15.32 -3.68 -3.80
N LEU A 62 16.25 -2.79 -4.16
CA LEU A 62 16.26 -2.15 -5.47
C LEU A 62 17.29 -2.83 -6.38
N PRO A 63 17.15 -2.74 -7.72
CA PRO A 63 18.15 -3.25 -8.66
C PRO A 63 19.56 -2.67 -8.46
N ILE A 64 19.66 -1.50 -7.83
CA ILE A 64 20.91 -0.79 -7.55
C ILE A 64 21.51 -1.09 -6.17
N GLY A 65 20.83 -1.90 -5.35
CA GLY A 65 21.21 -2.23 -3.97
C GLY A 65 20.05 -2.04 -2.99
N THR A 66 20.33 -2.25 -1.71
CA THR A 66 19.32 -2.16 -0.64
C THR A 66 19.26 -0.76 -0.05
N VAL A 67 18.05 -0.24 0.14
CA VAL A 67 17.79 1.01 0.87
C VAL A 67 17.06 0.67 2.16
N HIS A 68 17.40 1.35 3.26
CA HIS A 68 16.69 1.22 4.52
C HIS A 68 15.88 2.48 4.81
N SER A 69 14.66 2.31 5.34
CA SER A 69 13.89 3.45 5.84
C SER A 69 14.58 4.08 7.05
N THR A 70 14.41 5.39 7.20
CA THR A 70 15.00 6.16 8.29
C THR A 70 14.12 6.12 9.54
N ASN A 71 14.69 6.42 10.69
CA ASN A 71 13.93 6.71 11.90
C ASN A 71 13.25 8.09 11.74
N ILE A 72 11.93 8.16 11.91
CA ILE A 72 11.13 9.40 11.80
C ILE A 72 10.48 9.81 13.13
N THR A 73 10.94 9.24 14.25
CA THR A 73 10.58 9.70 15.60
C THR A 73 11.26 11.04 15.91
N PRO A 74 10.85 11.77 16.97
CA PRO A 74 11.47 13.06 17.32
C PRO A 74 12.85 12.94 17.98
N ASP A 75 13.50 11.76 17.91
CA ASP A 75 14.85 11.59 18.41
C ASP A 75 15.84 12.57 17.76
N MET A 76 16.71 13.17 18.58
CA MET A 76 17.62 14.24 18.17
C MET A 76 18.87 13.75 17.45
N VAL A 77 19.17 12.45 17.48
CA VAL A 77 20.40 11.88 16.93
C VAL A 77 20.11 11.06 15.67
N HIS A 78 19.18 10.12 15.76
CA HIS A 78 18.82 9.18 14.71
C HIS A 78 17.49 9.52 14.04
N GLY A 79 16.60 10.25 14.71
CA GLY A 79 15.28 10.65 14.22
C GLY A 79 15.25 11.99 13.49
N ILE A 80 14.04 12.55 13.37
CA ILE A 80 13.79 13.85 12.73
C ILE A 80 13.74 15.02 13.73
N GLY A 81 14.12 14.84 15.00
CA GLY A 81 14.00 15.88 16.03
C GLY A 81 14.72 17.21 15.71
N LYS A 82 15.71 17.19 14.81
CA LYS A 82 16.43 18.38 14.33
C LYS A 82 15.84 19.05 13.08
N TYR A 83 14.81 18.46 12.47
CA TYR A 83 14.13 19.06 11.34
C TYR A 83 13.25 20.20 11.84
N SER A 84 13.37 21.37 11.22
CA SER A 84 12.29 22.36 11.25
C SER A 84 11.12 21.90 10.41
N GLU A 85 9.92 22.45 10.65
CA GLU A 85 8.73 22.17 9.84
C GLU A 85 8.97 22.44 8.34
N ALA A 86 9.67 23.52 8.01
CA ALA A 86 10.01 23.85 6.62
C ALA A 86 10.93 22.80 5.98
N GLU A 87 11.91 22.26 6.72
CA GLU A 87 12.78 21.18 6.25
C GLU A 87 12.01 19.86 6.14
N PHE A 88 11.12 19.57 7.08
CA PHE A 88 10.23 18.40 7.02
C PHE A 88 9.33 18.46 5.79
N GLY A 89 8.68 19.60 5.53
CA GLY A 89 7.85 19.81 4.36
C GLY A 89 8.61 19.67 3.04
N LYS A 90 9.88 20.10 2.98
CA LYS A 90 10.76 19.89 1.82
C LYS A 90 11.14 18.43 1.63
N ALA A 91 11.41 17.69 2.71
CA ALA A 91 11.68 16.27 2.64
C ALA A 91 10.45 15.50 2.13
N LEU A 92 9.28 15.83 2.67
CA LEU A 92 8.04 15.12 2.39
C LEU A 92 7.50 15.40 0.98
N ARG A 93 7.41 16.68 0.58
CA ARG A 93 6.77 17.09 -0.66
C ARG A 93 7.72 17.30 -1.83
N GLU A 94 8.99 17.57 -1.54
CA GLU A 94 10.01 17.86 -2.56
C GLU A 94 11.16 16.86 -2.55
N GLY A 95 11.16 15.84 -1.69
CA GLY A 95 12.23 14.85 -1.66
C GLY A 95 13.61 15.43 -1.30
N ILE A 96 13.69 16.56 -0.58
CA ILE A 96 14.96 17.20 -0.18
C ILE A 96 15.22 16.93 1.31
N ARG A 97 16.28 16.17 1.60
CA ARG A 97 16.74 15.95 2.98
C ARG A 97 17.19 17.26 3.64
N ARG A 98 17.28 17.26 4.97
CA ARG A 98 17.84 18.39 5.74
C ARG A 98 19.26 18.80 5.32
N ASP A 99 20.07 17.84 4.87
CA ASP A 99 21.42 18.10 4.34
C ASP A 99 21.45 18.60 2.89
N GLY A 100 20.28 18.80 2.27
CA GLY A 100 20.11 19.25 0.88
C GLY A 100 20.20 18.14 -0.16
N ALA A 101 20.54 16.91 0.22
CA ALA A 101 20.59 15.79 -0.72
C ALA A 101 19.18 15.32 -1.13
N THR A 102 19.04 14.83 -2.36
CA THR A 102 17.78 14.26 -2.84
C THR A 102 17.54 12.88 -2.22
N LEU A 103 16.34 12.65 -1.70
CA LEU A 103 15.87 11.35 -1.22
C LEU A 103 15.83 10.33 -2.36
N TYR A 104 15.97 9.05 -2.03
CA TYR A 104 15.67 8.02 -3.01
C TYR A 104 14.17 8.04 -3.31
N PRO A 105 13.75 7.87 -4.58
CA PRO A 105 12.34 7.86 -4.96
C PRO A 105 11.59 6.58 -4.52
N ALA A 106 12.16 5.82 -3.58
CA ALA A 106 11.44 4.85 -2.77
C ALA A 106 10.48 5.55 -1.79
N MET A 107 10.83 6.77 -1.35
CA MET A 107 9.90 7.64 -0.63
C MET A 107 8.98 8.32 -1.68
N PRO A 108 7.63 8.21 -1.57
CA PRO A 108 6.70 8.67 -2.60
C PRO A 108 6.44 10.19 -2.58
N TYR A 109 7.50 11.00 -2.50
CA TYR A 109 7.41 12.47 -2.52
C TYR A 109 6.71 13.04 -3.77
N PRO A 110 6.73 12.42 -4.97
CA PRO A 110 5.93 12.90 -6.11
C PRO A 110 4.42 12.84 -5.87
N SER A 111 3.94 11.88 -5.07
CA SER A 111 2.55 11.77 -4.63
C SER A 111 2.27 12.78 -3.52
N TYR A 112 3.11 12.80 -2.49
CA TYR A 112 2.99 13.71 -1.34
C TYR A 112 3.15 15.19 -1.68
N ALA A 113 3.65 15.55 -2.86
CA ALA A 113 3.61 16.93 -3.37
C ALA A 113 2.19 17.56 -3.30
N ARG A 114 1.13 16.75 -3.21
CA ARG A 114 -0.27 17.18 -3.06
C ARG A 114 -0.70 17.49 -1.63
N LEU A 115 0.07 17.08 -0.62
CA LEU A 115 -0.21 17.43 0.78
C LEU A 115 -0.25 18.95 0.92
N THR A 116 -1.34 19.44 1.50
CA THR A 116 -1.53 20.86 1.80
C THR A 116 -0.57 21.31 2.90
N ASP A 117 -0.40 22.61 3.08
CA ASP A 117 0.42 23.13 4.18
C ASP A 117 -0.16 22.72 5.55
N HIS A 118 -1.50 22.63 5.67
CA HIS A 118 -2.16 22.13 6.86
C HIS A 118 -1.82 20.65 7.14
N ASP A 119 -1.86 19.80 6.11
CA ASP A 119 -1.52 18.38 6.26
C ASP A 119 -0.06 18.21 6.72
N VAL A 120 0.86 18.99 6.15
CA VAL A 120 2.28 18.98 6.55
C VAL A 120 2.45 19.44 7.99
N HIS A 121 1.72 20.48 8.42
CA HIS A 121 1.75 20.98 9.78
C HIS A 121 1.22 19.95 10.79
N ALA A 122 0.10 19.30 10.47
CA ALA A 122 -0.49 18.24 11.28
C ALA A 122 0.46 17.05 11.42
N LEU A 123 1.03 16.57 10.31
CA LEU A 123 2.02 15.50 10.30
C LEU A 123 3.27 15.87 11.11
N TYR A 124 3.81 17.07 10.92
CA TYR A 124 4.97 17.54 11.68
C TYR A 124 4.68 17.59 13.18
N THR A 125 3.52 18.12 13.57
CA THR A 125 3.09 18.19 14.96
C THR A 125 2.91 16.80 15.56
N TYR A 126 2.29 15.87 14.85
CA TYR A 126 2.15 14.48 15.29
C TYR A 126 3.50 13.81 15.50
N PHE A 127 4.43 13.87 14.54
CA PHE A 127 5.74 13.25 14.72
C PHE A 127 6.62 13.93 15.77
N HIS A 128 6.48 15.25 15.96
CA HIS A 128 7.30 15.96 16.95
C HIS A 128 6.77 15.84 18.38
N ASP A 129 5.45 15.87 18.54
CA ASP A 129 4.81 16.00 19.86
C ASP A 129 3.95 14.79 20.24
N GLY A 130 3.48 13.99 19.27
CA GLY A 130 2.60 12.84 19.48
C GLY A 130 3.30 11.47 19.43
N VAL A 131 4.50 11.39 18.84
CA VAL A 131 5.28 10.14 18.71
C VAL A 131 6.38 10.10 19.77
N GLU A 132 6.56 8.94 20.40
CA GLU A 132 7.66 8.74 21.36
C GLU A 132 9.03 8.70 20.64
N ALA A 133 10.01 9.41 21.18
CA ALA A 133 11.37 9.41 20.66
C ALA A 133 12.02 8.02 20.79
N SER A 134 12.61 7.53 19.70
CA SER A 134 13.35 6.27 19.69
C SER A 134 14.79 6.50 19.27
N SER A 135 15.74 6.09 20.11
CA SER A 135 17.18 6.22 19.83
C SER A 135 17.72 5.11 18.91
N VAL A 136 16.86 4.34 18.24
CA VAL A 136 17.27 3.26 17.33
C VAL A 136 17.96 3.85 16.10
N ALA A 137 19.18 3.41 15.84
CA ALA A 137 19.90 3.71 14.61
C ALA A 137 19.48 2.74 13.51
N THR A 138 19.19 3.27 12.32
CA THR A 138 18.83 2.46 11.15
C THR A 138 20.08 1.95 10.41
N PRO A 139 20.05 0.75 9.82
CA PRO A 139 21.16 0.26 9.00
C PRO A 139 21.52 1.21 7.85
N GLU A 140 22.81 1.23 7.47
CA GLU A 140 23.27 2.00 6.31
C GLU A 140 22.80 1.38 4.99
N ASN A 141 22.57 2.22 3.98
CA ASN A 141 22.18 1.74 2.65
C ASN A 141 23.28 0.89 2.00
N GLY A 142 22.88 -0.24 1.41
CA GLY A 142 23.77 -1.18 0.72
C GLY A 142 24.10 -0.80 -0.73
N ILE A 143 23.86 0.45 -1.16
CA ILE A 143 24.16 0.90 -2.53
C ILE A 143 25.64 1.24 -2.63
N ARG A 144 26.36 0.55 -3.52
CA ARG A 144 27.81 0.74 -3.70
C ARG A 144 28.11 1.92 -4.63
N TRP A 145 29.26 2.55 -4.41
CA TRP A 145 29.80 3.54 -5.33
C TRP A 145 30.02 2.92 -6.73
N PRO A 146 29.70 3.62 -7.84
CA PRO A 146 29.25 5.02 -7.94
C PRO A 146 27.73 5.23 -7.86
N LEU A 147 26.92 4.17 -7.75
CA LEU A 147 25.45 4.26 -7.75
C LEU A 147 24.88 4.95 -6.49
N SER A 148 25.68 5.11 -5.44
CA SER A 148 25.30 5.82 -4.22
C SER A 148 25.37 7.35 -4.32
N MET A 149 25.87 7.89 -5.43
CA MET A 149 25.92 9.35 -5.66
C MET A 149 24.51 9.95 -5.65
N ARG A 150 24.32 11.06 -4.92
CA ARG A 150 23.01 11.71 -4.77
C ARG A 150 22.68 12.72 -5.87
N TRP A 151 23.69 13.30 -6.52
CA TRP A 151 23.48 14.34 -7.52
C TRP A 151 22.66 13.88 -8.76
N PRO A 152 22.74 12.63 -9.27
CA PRO A 152 21.89 12.21 -10.39
C PRO A 152 20.41 12.17 -10.01
N LEU A 153 20.09 11.86 -8.75
CA LEU A 153 18.72 11.88 -8.24
C LEU A 153 18.14 13.29 -8.22
N THR A 154 18.97 14.33 -8.05
CA THR A 154 18.53 15.72 -8.19
C THR A 154 17.97 15.99 -9.58
N PHE A 155 18.66 15.52 -10.64
CA PHE A 155 18.18 15.65 -12.02
C PHE A 155 16.92 14.82 -12.26
N TRP A 156 16.88 13.58 -11.76
CA TRP A 156 15.69 12.73 -11.82
C TRP A 156 14.47 13.44 -11.20
N ARG A 157 14.66 14.00 -10.01
CA ARG A 157 13.61 14.71 -9.27
C ARG A 157 13.10 15.92 -10.04
N TRP A 158 13.96 16.75 -10.61
CA TRP A 158 13.54 17.90 -11.40
C TRP A 158 12.72 17.52 -12.63
N MET A 159 12.99 16.35 -13.20
CA MET A 159 12.28 15.88 -14.40
C MET A 159 10.94 15.22 -14.08
N PHE A 160 10.85 14.47 -12.97
CA PHE A 160 9.74 13.55 -12.73
C PHE A 160 8.90 13.86 -11.49
N SER A 161 9.31 14.80 -10.63
CA SER A 161 8.53 15.23 -9.48
C SER A 161 7.83 16.56 -9.75
N PRO A 162 6.51 16.65 -9.56
CA PRO A 162 5.82 17.92 -9.69
C PRO A 162 6.19 18.86 -8.54
N ALA A 163 6.21 20.16 -8.82
CA ALA A 163 6.31 21.16 -7.76
C ALA A 163 5.03 21.12 -6.89
N PRO A 164 5.12 21.21 -5.55
CA PRO A 164 3.96 21.06 -4.67
C PRO A 164 2.79 21.99 -5.01
N VAL A 165 3.07 23.26 -5.28
CA VAL A 165 2.05 24.26 -5.68
C VAL A 165 1.28 23.82 -6.94
N LYS A 166 1.98 23.26 -7.94
CA LYS A 166 1.34 22.77 -9.16
C LYS A 166 0.52 21.50 -8.91
N ALA A 167 1.03 20.60 -8.07
CA ALA A 167 0.36 19.36 -7.74
C ALA A 167 -0.95 19.62 -6.99
N GLN A 168 -0.92 20.46 -5.96
CA GLN A 168 -2.09 20.88 -5.17
C GLN A 168 -3.14 21.57 -6.03
N ALA A 169 -2.74 22.53 -6.87
CA ALA A 169 -3.66 23.25 -7.75
C ALA A 169 -4.40 22.30 -8.71
N LYS A 170 -3.71 21.26 -9.21
CA LYS A 170 -4.31 20.25 -10.10
C LYS A 170 -5.34 19.38 -9.37
N THR A 171 -5.04 18.97 -8.14
CA THR A 171 -5.96 18.15 -7.33
C THR A 171 -7.27 18.90 -7.02
N LEU A 172 -7.20 20.20 -6.74
CA LEU A 172 -8.39 21.00 -6.43
C LEU A 172 -9.30 21.28 -7.64
N GLN A 173 -8.78 21.25 -8.87
CA GLN A 173 -9.54 21.68 -10.06
C GLN A 173 -10.28 20.55 -10.80
N THR A 174 -9.99 19.28 -10.50
CA THR A 174 -10.33 18.19 -11.42
C THR A 174 -11.77 17.65 -11.25
N PHE A 175 -12.38 17.77 -10.06
CA PHE A 175 -13.65 17.09 -9.76
C PHE A 175 -14.72 18.04 -9.23
N THR A 176 -15.93 17.93 -9.79
CA THR A 176 -17.11 18.70 -9.36
C THR A 176 -17.85 18.07 -8.19
N ASP A 177 -17.82 16.74 -8.07
CA ASP A 177 -18.35 16.01 -6.93
C ASP A 177 -17.34 16.03 -5.76
N PRO A 178 -17.69 16.61 -4.59
CA PRO A 178 -16.77 16.69 -3.45
C PRO A 178 -16.30 15.33 -2.92
N GLN A 179 -17.12 14.28 -2.99
CA GLN A 179 -16.72 12.94 -2.54
C GLN A 179 -15.70 12.33 -3.49
N ILE A 180 -15.87 12.50 -4.80
CA ILE A 180 -14.89 12.05 -5.78
C ILE A 180 -13.60 12.87 -5.67
N ALA A 181 -13.70 14.19 -5.43
CA ALA A 181 -12.56 15.05 -5.20
C ALA A 181 -11.73 14.60 -3.97
N ARG A 182 -12.41 14.27 -2.87
CA ARG A 182 -11.76 13.72 -1.66
C ARG A 182 -11.09 12.38 -1.94
N GLY A 183 -11.76 11.48 -2.66
CA GLY A 183 -11.19 10.19 -3.06
C GLY A 183 -9.96 10.34 -3.94
N ALA A 184 -10.01 11.25 -4.92
CA ALA A 184 -8.88 11.55 -5.79
C ALA A 184 -7.69 12.11 -4.99
N TYR A 185 -7.94 13.05 -4.07
CA TYR A 185 -6.89 13.60 -3.20
C TYR A 185 -6.18 12.48 -2.43
N LEU A 186 -6.93 11.58 -1.78
CA LEU A 186 -6.37 10.47 -1.01
C LEU A 186 -5.60 9.50 -1.90
N VAL A 187 -6.19 9.05 -3.02
CA VAL A 187 -5.61 8.01 -3.90
C VAL A 187 -4.39 8.52 -4.68
N GLU A 188 -4.42 9.76 -5.19
CA GLU A 188 -3.33 10.36 -5.98
C GLU A 188 -2.24 11.00 -5.11
N GLY A 189 -2.54 11.30 -3.85
CA GLY A 189 -1.67 12.00 -2.90
C GLY A 189 -1.24 11.11 -1.74
N PRO A 190 -1.80 11.31 -0.52
CA PRO A 190 -1.39 10.60 0.69
C PRO A 190 -1.27 9.09 0.53
N ALA A 191 -2.30 8.38 0.05
CA ALA A 191 -2.27 6.93 -0.05
C ALA A 191 -1.39 6.39 -1.18
N HIS A 192 -0.84 7.28 -2.03
CA HIS A 192 0.15 7.01 -3.06
C HIS A 192 -0.11 5.72 -3.87
N CYS A 193 -1.37 5.43 -4.22
CA CYS A 193 -1.73 4.15 -4.84
C CYS A 193 -0.99 3.96 -6.18
N GLY A 194 -0.71 5.07 -6.88
CA GLY A 194 0.06 5.10 -8.12
C GLY A 194 1.48 4.53 -7.98
N ALA A 195 2.11 4.67 -6.81
CA ALA A 195 3.46 4.20 -6.58
C ALA A 195 3.57 2.67 -6.77
N CYS A 196 2.51 1.92 -6.51
CA CYS A 196 2.48 0.48 -6.79
C CYS A 196 1.68 0.17 -8.06
N HIS A 197 0.51 0.78 -8.24
CA HIS A 197 -0.45 0.35 -9.26
C HIS A 197 -0.35 1.08 -10.61
N SER A 198 0.68 1.91 -10.83
CA SER A 198 0.94 2.54 -12.13
C SER A 198 2.19 1.96 -12.83
N PRO A 199 2.21 1.92 -14.17
CA PRO A 199 3.36 1.43 -14.92
C PRO A 199 4.54 2.39 -14.79
N ARG A 200 5.75 1.83 -14.85
CA ARG A 200 7.01 2.59 -14.75
C ARG A 200 7.62 2.89 -16.11
N GLY A 201 8.28 4.04 -16.23
CA GLY A 201 9.06 4.46 -17.40
C GLY A 201 10.50 3.94 -17.37
N LEU A 202 11.31 4.32 -18.36
CA LEU A 202 12.70 3.87 -18.48
C LEU A 202 13.60 4.31 -17.32
N ALA A 203 13.28 5.43 -16.66
CA ALA A 203 13.99 5.93 -15.49
C ALA A 203 13.32 5.48 -14.17
N MET A 204 12.47 4.45 -14.20
CA MET A 204 11.70 3.92 -13.06
C MET A 204 10.71 4.91 -12.43
N GLN A 205 10.44 6.04 -13.08
CA GLN A 205 9.37 6.97 -12.70
C GLN A 205 7.99 6.39 -13.01
N GLU A 206 6.97 6.79 -12.26
CA GLU A 206 5.57 6.55 -12.65
C GLU A 206 5.30 7.23 -14.00
N LYS A 207 4.66 6.53 -14.93
CA LYS A 207 4.29 7.11 -16.23
C LYS A 207 3.20 8.18 -16.11
N ALA A 208 2.44 8.17 -15.02
CA ALA A 208 1.38 9.11 -14.72
C ALA A 208 1.19 9.18 -13.21
N LEU A 209 1.00 10.38 -12.66
CA LEU A 209 0.77 10.61 -11.23
C LEU A 209 -0.71 10.85 -10.91
N THR A 210 -1.53 11.14 -11.93
CA THR A 210 -2.98 11.31 -11.78
C THR A 210 -3.74 10.74 -12.97
N ALA A 211 -5.05 10.54 -12.80
CA ALA A 211 -5.94 10.14 -13.89
C ALA A 211 -6.04 11.21 -15.01
N ALA A 212 -5.73 12.47 -14.70
CA ALA A 212 -5.69 13.56 -15.67
C ALA A 212 -4.36 13.65 -16.44
N ASP A 213 -3.29 12.99 -15.99
CA ASP A 213 -2.04 12.89 -16.75
C ASP A 213 -2.16 11.88 -17.90
N SER A 214 -2.76 10.71 -17.62
CA SER A 214 -2.88 9.62 -18.58
C SER A 214 -3.85 8.53 -18.08
N GLU A 215 -4.47 7.80 -19.02
CA GLU A 215 -5.20 6.55 -18.71
C GLU A 215 -4.27 5.46 -18.12
N ALA A 216 -2.95 5.59 -18.24
CA ALA A 216 -1.99 4.68 -17.63
C ALA A 216 -1.94 4.76 -16.09
N PHE A 217 -2.43 5.85 -15.48
CA PHE A 217 -2.50 5.93 -14.02
C PHE A 217 -3.39 4.82 -13.46
N LEU A 218 -2.87 4.06 -12.49
CA LEU A 218 -3.52 2.91 -11.85
C LEU A 218 -3.88 1.73 -12.78
N SER A 219 -3.26 1.63 -13.96
CA SER A 219 -3.52 0.56 -14.93
C SER A 219 -2.77 -0.75 -14.64
N GLY A 220 -2.15 -0.89 -13.47
CA GLY A 220 -1.30 -2.01 -13.09
C GLY A 220 0.16 -1.61 -12.96
N GLY A 221 0.88 -2.31 -12.07
CA GLY A 221 2.27 -2.04 -11.74
C GLY A 221 3.27 -3.01 -12.35
N VAL A 222 4.54 -2.66 -12.24
CA VAL A 222 5.63 -3.63 -12.39
C VAL A 222 5.84 -4.38 -11.07
N ALA A 223 6.56 -5.50 -11.10
CA ALA A 223 6.87 -6.22 -9.86
C ALA A 223 7.67 -5.32 -8.90
N VAL A 224 7.21 -5.23 -7.65
CA VAL A 224 7.89 -4.56 -6.53
C VAL A 224 8.08 -5.61 -5.43
N ASP A 225 9.33 -5.85 -5.05
CA ASP A 225 9.71 -6.90 -4.09
C ASP A 225 9.08 -8.27 -4.40
N GLY A 226 9.05 -8.64 -5.69
CA GLY A 226 8.48 -9.89 -6.17
C GLY A 226 6.95 -9.90 -6.33
N TRP A 227 6.24 -8.84 -5.93
CA TRP A 227 4.78 -8.76 -6.05
C TRP A 227 4.38 -7.88 -7.23
N VAL A 228 3.46 -8.36 -8.07
CA VAL A 228 2.90 -7.61 -9.21
C VAL A 228 1.57 -6.99 -8.80
N PRO A 229 1.48 -5.65 -8.73
CA PRO A 229 0.23 -4.93 -8.45
C PRO A 229 -0.73 -5.01 -9.64
N THR A 230 -1.99 -5.37 -9.38
CA THR A 230 -3.05 -5.45 -10.41
C THR A 230 -3.51 -4.06 -10.85
N SER A 231 -4.26 -3.98 -11.94
CA SER A 231 -4.94 -2.72 -12.28
C SER A 231 -5.98 -2.38 -11.20
N LEU A 232 -6.11 -1.10 -10.84
CA LEU A 232 -7.21 -0.59 -10.03
C LEU A 232 -8.29 0.08 -10.90
N ARG A 233 -8.18 -0.02 -12.23
CA ARG A 233 -9.18 0.47 -13.17
C ARG A 233 -10.28 -0.56 -13.40
N GLN A 234 -11.27 -0.17 -14.20
CA GLN A 234 -12.47 -0.94 -14.45
C GLN A 234 -12.31 -2.13 -15.42
N GLU A 235 -11.09 -2.66 -15.63
CA GLU A 235 -10.92 -3.89 -16.42
C GLU A 235 -11.75 -5.03 -15.83
N ASN A 236 -12.48 -5.75 -16.69
CA ASN A 236 -13.33 -6.84 -16.24
C ASN A 236 -12.52 -8.04 -15.73
N ARG A 237 -11.38 -8.36 -16.38
CA ARG A 237 -10.56 -9.52 -15.98
C ARG A 237 -9.51 -9.13 -14.95
N THR A 238 -8.68 -8.13 -15.26
CA THR A 238 -7.44 -7.85 -14.52
C THR A 238 -7.53 -6.65 -13.57
N GLY A 239 -8.72 -6.08 -13.39
CA GLY A 239 -8.96 -4.91 -12.55
C GLY A 239 -10.22 -5.01 -11.69
N LEU A 240 -10.72 -3.85 -11.24
CA LEU A 240 -11.86 -3.70 -10.34
C LEU A 240 -13.22 -3.67 -11.07
N GLY A 241 -13.26 -3.96 -12.37
CA GLY A 241 -14.49 -3.86 -13.18
C GLY A 241 -15.66 -4.72 -12.68
N ARG A 242 -15.38 -5.77 -11.90
CA ARG A 242 -16.38 -6.66 -11.27
C ARG A 242 -16.63 -6.40 -9.79
N TRP A 243 -15.94 -5.44 -9.19
CA TRP A 243 -16.05 -5.12 -7.76
C TRP A 243 -17.07 -4.00 -7.58
N SER A 244 -17.97 -4.13 -6.61
CA SER A 244 -18.84 -3.03 -6.21
C SER A 244 -18.07 -1.97 -5.40
N GLU A 245 -18.70 -0.83 -5.11
CA GLU A 245 -18.13 0.17 -4.19
C GLU A 245 -17.94 -0.44 -2.80
N GLU A 246 -18.89 -1.24 -2.34
CA GLU A 246 -18.85 -1.94 -1.07
C GLU A 246 -17.74 -2.98 -1.01
N ASP A 247 -17.48 -3.70 -2.10
CA ASP A 247 -16.35 -4.63 -2.21
C ASP A 247 -15.02 -3.87 -2.00
N ILE A 248 -14.85 -2.71 -2.64
CA ILE A 248 -13.64 -1.90 -2.51
C ILE A 248 -13.49 -1.36 -1.09
N VAL A 249 -14.55 -0.83 -0.50
CA VAL A 249 -14.55 -0.35 0.89
C VAL A 249 -14.19 -1.48 1.87
N ALA A 250 -14.81 -2.66 1.71
CA ALA A 250 -14.54 -3.81 2.56
C ALA A 250 -13.07 -4.26 2.46
N PHE A 251 -12.52 -4.28 1.24
CA PHE A 251 -11.12 -4.64 1.02
C PHE A 251 -10.16 -3.63 1.65
N LEU A 252 -10.37 -2.33 1.45
CA LEU A 252 -9.51 -1.30 2.05
C LEU A 252 -9.63 -1.29 3.59
N LYS A 253 -10.78 -1.67 4.16
CA LYS A 253 -10.97 -1.73 5.60
C LYS A 253 -10.37 -2.97 6.26
N THR A 254 -10.35 -4.12 5.55
CA THR A 254 -10.10 -5.43 6.18
C THR A 254 -9.09 -6.32 5.46
N GLY A 255 -8.64 -5.90 4.28
CA GLY A 255 -7.79 -6.68 3.37
C GLY A 255 -8.47 -7.87 2.73
N ARG A 256 -9.79 -8.02 2.87
CA ARG A 256 -10.53 -9.17 2.34
C ARG A 256 -11.94 -8.79 1.96
N ASN A 257 -12.48 -9.44 0.94
CA ASN A 257 -13.88 -9.31 0.55
C ASN A 257 -14.35 -10.56 -0.21
N MET A 258 -15.48 -10.44 -0.91
CA MET A 258 -16.05 -11.52 -1.71
C MET A 258 -15.25 -11.86 -2.97
N GLN A 259 -14.37 -10.96 -3.41
CA GLN A 259 -13.66 -11.01 -4.68
C GLN A 259 -12.17 -11.35 -4.53
N GLY A 260 -11.55 -11.04 -3.39
CA GLY A 260 -10.12 -11.21 -3.20
C GLY A 260 -9.62 -10.83 -1.81
N GLU A 261 -8.32 -11.02 -1.63
CA GLU A 261 -7.59 -10.83 -0.37
C GLU A 261 -6.25 -10.13 -0.65
N SER A 262 -5.78 -9.36 0.32
CA SER A 262 -4.49 -8.68 0.28
C SER A 262 -3.35 -9.68 0.43
N PHE A 263 -2.22 -9.38 -0.20
CA PHE A 263 -0.98 -10.12 -0.09
C PHE A 263 0.20 -9.17 -0.32
N GLY A 264 1.39 -9.56 0.16
CA GLY A 264 2.61 -8.79 -0.03
C GLY A 264 2.49 -7.37 0.54
N ALA A 265 3.08 -6.39 -0.14
CA ALA A 265 3.08 -5.00 0.34
C ALA A 265 1.68 -4.39 0.54
N MET A 266 0.66 -4.89 -0.18
CA MET A 266 -0.72 -4.42 0.00
C MET A 266 -1.26 -4.79 1.40
N THR A 267 -0.79 -5.90 1.97
CA THR A 267 -1.15 -6.30 3.33
C THR A 267 -0.71 -5.24 4.35
N SER A 268 0.53 -4.76 4.21
CA SER A 268 1.06 -3.68 5.05
C SER A 268 0.28 -2.38 4.87
N ALA A 269 -0.03 -1.99 3.63
CA ALA A 269 -0.80 -0.79 3.31
C ALA A 269 -2.23 -0.79 3.90
N ILE A 270 -2.80 -1.97 4.15
CA ILE A 270 -4.06 -2.11 4.86
C ILE A 270 -3.85 -2.05 6.36
N VAL A 271 -2.93 -2.86 6.89
CA VAL A 271 -2.75 -3.00 8.35
C VAL A 271 -2.20 -1.72 8.98
N HIS A 272 -1.34 -0.99 8.30
CA HIS A 272 -0.77 0.25 8.84
C HIS A 272 -1.48 1.52 8.35
N GLY A 273 -2.30 1.40 7.31
CA GLY A 273 -2.91 2.55 6.66
C GLY A 273 -4.41 2.48 6.56
N THR A 274 -4.90 1.93 5.46
CA THR A 274 -6.31 2.10 5.03
C THR A 274 -7.34 1.55 6.02
N GLN A 275 -7.00 0.56 6.87
CA GLN A 275 -7.92 0.10 7.90
C GLN A 275 -8.27 1.19 8.93
N HIS A 276 -7.42 2.18 9.14
CA HIS A 276 -7.63 3.26 10.13
C HIS A 276 -8.39 4.46 9.56
N LEU A 277 -8.71 4.43 8.26
CA LEU A 277 -9.48 5.50 7.62
C LEU A 277 -10.95 5.45 8.02
N SER A 278 -11.56 6.64 8.00
CA SER A 278 -12.99 6.79 8.21
C SER A 278 -13.78 6.11 7.09
N ALA A 279 -15.00 5.65 7.40
CA ALA A 279 -15.87 5.05 6.38
C ALA A 279 -16.18 6.02 5.23
N ALA A 280 -16.25 7.32 5.51
CA ALA A 280 -16.48 8.35 4.50
C ALA A 280 -15.30 8.46 3.52
N ASP A 281 -14.06 8.42 4.00
CA ASP A 281 -12.87 8.48 3.16
C ASP A 281 -12.68 7.18 2.35
N LEU A 282 -12.93 6.02 2.95
CA LEU A 282 -12.91 4.74 2.21
C LEU A 282 -13.94 4.73 1.09
N LEU A 283 -15.15 5.24 1.34
CA LEU A 283 -16.19 5.37 0.31
C LEU A 283 -15.77 6.38 -0.77
N ALA A 284 -15.16 7.50 -0.40
CA ALA A 284 -14.65 8.49 -1.34
C ALA A 284 -13.59 7.87 -2.27
N MET A 285 -12.62 7.13 -1.71
CA MET A 285 -11.62 6.39 -2.49
C MET A 285 -12.27 5.38 -3.43
N ALA A 286 -13.25 4.59 -2.96
CA ALA A 286 -13.98 3.63 -3.78
C ALA A 286 -14.70 4.31 -4.96
N LYS A 287 -15.44 5.38 -4.69
CA LYS A 287 -16.13 6.17 -5.72
C LYS A 287 -15.17 6.72 -6.77
N TYR A 288 -14.03 7.28 -6.34
CA TYR A 288 -13.01 7.76 -7.27
C TYR A 288 -12.46 6.63 -8.15
N LEU A 289 -12.07 5.48 -7.58
CA LEU A 289 -11.58 4.33 -8.35
C LEU A 289 -12.61 3.80 -9.35
N ARG A 290 -13.91 3.86 -9.02
CA ARG A 290 -15.00 3.50 -9.93
C ARG A 290 -15.12 4.43 -11.14
N THR A 291 -14.58 5.66 -11.08
CA THR A 291 -14.56 6.58 -12.24
C THR A 291 -13.52 6.17 -13.30
N LEU A 292 -12.54 5.35 -12.95
CA LEU A 292 -11.38 5.05 -13.80
C LEU A 292 -11.70 3.97 -14.84
N LYS A 293 -12.07 4.39 -16.05
CA LYS A 293 -12.36 3.50 -17.20
C LYS A 293 -11.27 2.44 -17.47
N PRO A 294 -11.58 1.30 -18.10
CA PRO A 294 -10.55 0.32 -18.45
C PRO A 294 -9.44 0.94 -19.31
N TYR A 295 -8.18 0.65 -18.98
CA TYR A 295 -7.02 0.97 -19.81
C TYR A 295 -6.94 -0.02 -21.00
N ASP A 296 -7.03 -1.32 -20.71
CA ASP A 296 -7.16 -2.34 -21.74
C ASP A 296 -8.64 -2.52 -22.13
N LYS A 297 -9.01 -1.88 -23.25
CA LYS A 297 -10.37 -1.91 -23.81
C LYS A 297 -10.65 -3.15 -24.66
N THR A 298 -9.65 -4.02 -24.84
CA THR A 298 -9.75 -5.22 -25.70
C THR A 298 -10.14 -6.48 -24.92
N GLN A 299 -10.10 -6.43 -23.59
CA GLN A 299 -10.43 -7.58 -22.76
C GLN A 299 -11.87 -8.03 -22.96
N LYS A 300 -12.03 -9.32 -23.25
CA LYS A 300 -13.35 -9.97 -23.19
C LYS A 300 -13.75 -10.17 -21.75
N ASN A 301 -15.02 -9.96 -21.45
CA ASN A 301 -15.56 -10.22 -20.12
C ASN A 301 -15.27 -11.66 -19.70
N TRP A 302 -14.88 -11.83 -18.44
CA TRP A 302 -14.74 -13.14 -17.85
C TRP A 302 -16.12 -13.80 -17.70
N VAL A 303 -16.20 -15.07 -18.07
CA VAL A 303 -17.37 -15.91 -17.91
C VAL A 303 -16.90 -17.20 -17.27
N TYR A 304 -17.59 -17.61 -16.21
CA TYR A 304 -17.27 -18.85 -15.52
C TYR A 304 -17.48 -20.06 -16.43
N ASP A 305 -16.46 -20.92 -16.53
CA ASP A 305 -16.53 -22.20 -17.23
C ASP A 305 -16.59 -23.38 -16.22
N PRO A 306 -17.69 -24.15 -16.17
CA PRO A 306 -17.82 -25.29 -15.27
C PRO A 306 -17.07 -26.56 -15.73
N ALA A 307 -16.40 -26.56 -16.88
CA ALA A 307 -15.74 -27.75 -17.44
C ALA A 307 -14.73 -28.37 -16.46
N SER A 308 -13.80 -27.56 -15.91
CA SER A 308 -12.80 -28.01 -14.95
C SER A 308 -13.45 -28.53 -13.66
N THR A 309 -14.48 -27.84 -13.15
CA THR A 309 -15.26 -28.27 -11.98
C THR A 309 -15.89 -29.64 -12.19
N SER A 310 -16.48 -29.84 -13.37
CA SER A 310 -17.15 -31.09 -13.72
C SER A 310 -16.17 -32.25 -13.87
N ALA A 311 -15.00 -31.99 -14.45
CA ALA A 311 -13.91 -32.98 -14.55
C ALA A 311 -13.41 -33.39 -13.15
N LEU A 312 -13.04 -32.42 -12.31
CA LEU A 312 -12.54 -32.66 -10.96
C LEU A 312 -13.53 -33.44 -10.09
N ARG A 313 -14.82 -33.12 -10.15
CA ARG A 313 -15.87 -33.83 -9.38
C ARG A 313 -16.10 -35.27 -9.84
N ARG A 314 -15.76 -35.61 -11.09
CA ARG A 314 -15.77 -36.99 -11.60
C ARG A 314 -14.42 -37.69 -11.40
N ALA A 315 -13.52 -37.11 -10.59
CA ALA A 315 -12.15 -37.57 -10.40
C ALA A 315 -11.32 -37.64 -11.71
N ASP A 316 -11.72 -36.88 -12.73
CA ASP A 316 -10.90 -36.71 -13.94
C ASP A 316 -9.83 -35.65 -13.67
N VAL A 317 -8.61 -36.14 -13.42
CA VAL A 317 -7.41 -35.34 -13.17
C VAL A 317 -6.41 -35.45 -14.32
N SER A 318 -6.88 -35.77 -15.53
CA SER A 318 -6.04 -35.92 -16.73
C SER A 318 -5.40 -34.61 -17.20
N ALA A 319 -6.02 -33.46 -16.91
CA ALA A 319 -5.46 -32.16 -17.22
C ALA A 319 -4.17 -31.91 -16.42
N ARG A 320 -3.15 -31.35 -17.08
CA ARG A 320 -1.87 -30.98 -16.45
C ARG A 320 -2.12 -30.10 -15.23
N GLY A 321 -1.56 -30.49 -14.08
CA GLY A 321 -1.74 -29.79 -12.80
C GLY A 321 -3.01 -30.11 -12.01
N ALA A 322 -4.02 -30.75 -12.61
CA ALA A 322 -5.29 -31.04 -11.94
C ALA A 322 -5.13 -31.97 -10.72
N LYS A 323 -4.27 -33.00 -10.85
CA LYS A 323 -3.96 -33.89 -9.72
C LYS A 323 -3.29 -33.14 -8.56
N VAL A 324 -2.30 -32.31 -8.86
CA VAL A 324 -1.62 -31.48 -7.85
C VAL A 324 -2.61 -30.55 -7.16
N TYR A 325 -3.53 -29.94 -7.92
CA TYR A 325 -4.58 -29.08 -7.38
C TYR A 325 -5.51 -29.82 -6.42
N ILE A 326 -6.02 -30.98 -6.79
CA ILE A 326 -6.91 -31.78 -5.93
C ILE A 326 -6.20 -32.20 -4.63
N ASP A 327 -4.97 -32.66 -4.74
CA ASP A 327 -4.24 -33.22 -3.60
C ASP A 327 -3.79 -32.13 -2.60
N ASN A 328 -3.64 -30.87 -3.03
CA ASN A 328 -2.98 -29.83 -2.23
C ASN A 328 -3.79 -28.53 -2.04
N CYS A 329 -4.69 -28.19 -2.96
CA CYS A 329 -5.32 -26.85 -3.00
C CYS A 329 -6.85 -26.90 -2.83
N ALA A 330 -7.49 -27.95 -3.35
CA ALA A 330 -8.95 -28.02 -3.46
C ALA A 330 -9.69 -28.07 -2.12
N ALA A 331 -9.03 -28.45 -1.02
CA ALA A 331 -9.64 -28.43 0.31
C ALA A 331 -10.06 -27.00 0.73
N CYS A 332 -9.26 -26.00 0.38
CA CYS A 332 -9.52 -24.59 0.72
C CYS A 332 -10.14 -23.82 -0.45
N HIS A 333 -9.61 -24.01 -1.67
CA HIS A 333 -10.09 -23.27 -2.85
C HIS A 333 -11.24 -23.93 -3.61
N ARG A 334 -11.64 -25.14 -3.18
CA ARG A 334 -12.72 -25.97 -3.73
C ARG A 334 -12.48 -26.43 -5.17
N THR A 335 -13.19 -27.47 -5.59
CA THR A 335 -13.14 -27.96 -6.98
C THR A 335 -13.70 -26.97 -7.99
N ASP A 336 -14.54 -26.03 -7.54
CA ASP A 336 -15.16 -25.00 -8.38
C ASP A 336 -14.36 -23.69 -8.43
N GLY A 337 -13.21 -23.64 -7.73
CA GLY A 337 -12.30 -22.49 -7.71
C GLY A 337 -12.87 -21.26 -6.99
N LYS A 338 -14.03 -21.38 -6.33
CA LYS A 338 -14.69 -20.25 -5.66
C LYS A 338 -14.16 -19.97 -4.26
N GLY A 339 -13.45 -20.93 -3.67
CA GLY A 339 -13.00 -20.85 -2.29
C GLY A 339 -14.14 -20.58 -1.29
N TYR A 340 -13.77 -19.99 -0.17
CA TYR A 340 -14.69 -19.50 0.85
C TYR A 340 -14.38 -18.02 1.02
N PRO A 341 -15.08 -17.13 0.31
CA PRO A 341 -14.69 -15.73 0.24
C PRO A 341 -14.54 -15.08 1.63
N ALA A 342 -13.64 -14.09 1.71
CA ALA A 342 -13.13 -13.49 2.95
C ALA A 342 -12.32 -14.42 3.89
N VAL A 343 -12.00 -15.64 3.46
CA VAL A 343 -11.14 -16.59 4.19
C VAL A 343 -10.16 -17.31 3.26
N PHE A 344 -10.67 -17.83 2.14
CA PHE A 344 -9.89 -18.42 1.06
C PHE A 344 -10.38 -17.81 -0.24
N PRO A 345 -9.56 -17.01 -0.94
CA PRO A 345 -10.04 -16.17 -2.01
C PRO A 345 -10.45 -17.03 -3.21
N PRO A 346 -11.44 -16.57 -4.00
CA PRO A 346 -11.76 -17.23 -5.25
C PRO A 346 -10.51 -17.21 -6.15
N LEU A 347 -10.21 -18.36 -6.77
CA LEU A 347 -9.24 -18.48 -7.86
C LEU A 347 -9.92 -18.29 -9.22
N ALA A 348 -11.19 -18.69 -9.31
CA ALA A 348 -12.03 -18.49 -10.48
C ALA A 348 -12.32 -17.00 -10.65
N GLY A 349 -11.90 -16.44 -11.79
CA GLY A 349 -12.10 -15.04 -12.10
C GLY A 349 -11.34 -14.11 -11.15
N ASN A 350 -10.20 -14.49 -10.60
CA ASN A 350 -9.40 -13.58 -9.79
C ASN A 350 -8.46 -12.73 -10.68
N PRO A 351 -8.43 -11.40 -10.56
CA PRO A 351 -7.52 -10.54 -11.33
C PRO A 351 -6.04 -10.93 -11.24
N VAL A 352 -5.56 -11.37 -10.07
CA VAL A 352 -4.18 -11.82 -9.84
C VAL A 352 -3.88 -13.09 -10.64
N VAL A 353 -4.85 -14.00 -10.72
CA VAL A 353 -4.71 -15.25 -11.48
C VAL A 353 -4.75 -14.98 -12.98
N MET A 354 -5.56 -14.02 -13.42
CA MET A 354 -5.77 -13.73 -14.85
C MET A 354 -4.79 -12.74 -15.46
N GLY A 355 -3.94 -12.09 -14.66
CA GLY A 355 -2.89 -11.18 -15.13
C GLY A 355 -1.83 -11.88 -15.98
N GLU A 356 -1.20 -11.13 -16.89
CA GLU A 356 -0.18 -11.67 -17.79
C GLU A 356 1.02 -12.24 -17.02
N ASN A 357 1.53 -11.50 -16.03
CA ASN A 357 2.66 -11.90 -15.22
C ASN A 357 2.23 -12.84 -14.08
N PRO A 358 2.74 -14.09 -14.01
CA PRO A 358 2.35 -15.06 -12.99
C PRO A 358 3.09 -14.89 -11.64
N ALA A 359 4.00 -13.93 -11.50
CA ALA A 359 4.92 -13.81 -10.35
C ALA A 359 4.21 -13.88 -8.98
N SER A 360 3.20 -13.03 -8.74
CA SER A 360 2.48 -13.03 -7.46
C SER A 360 1.86 -14.40 -7.13
N LEU A 361 1.24 -15.05 -8.10
CA LEU A 361 0.61 -16.36 -7.89
C LEU A 361 1.64 -17.45 -7.61
N VAL A 362 2.76 -17.45 -8.35
CA VAL A 362 3.87 -18.39 -8.13
C VAL A 362 4.48 -18.17 -6.75
N HIS A 363 4.72 -16.92 -6.35
CA HIS A 363 5.26 -16.59 -5.04
C HIS A 363 4.32 -17.01 -3.91
N ILE A 364 3.00 -16.73 -4.01
CA ILE A 364 2.02 -17.20 -3.02
C ILE A 364 2.09 -18.73 -2.84
N ILE A 365 2.20 -19.50 -3.92
CA ILE A 365 2.33 -20.96 -3.84
C ILE A 365 3.68 -21.36 -3.23
N GLN A 366 4.76 -20.68 -3.59
CA GLN A 366 6.10 -20.99 -3.11
C GLN A 366 6.29 -20.66 -1.62
N SER A 367 5.94 -19.44 -1.19
CA SER A 367 6.19 -18.92 0.15
C SER A 367 5.03 -19.10 1.12
N GLY A 368 3.84 -19.46 0.63
CA GLY A 368 2.61 -19.27 1.37
C GLY A 368 2.22 -17.79 1.43
N ALA A 369 1.07 -17.52 2.04
CA ALA A 369 0.56 -16.17 2.27
C ALA A 369 -0.32 -16.15 3.52
N THR A 370 -0.25 -15.08 4.31
CA THR A 370 -1.11 -14.87 5.48
C THR A 370 -1.98 -13.66 5.24
N LEU A 371 -3.28 -13.84 5.43
CA LEU A 371 -4.22 -12.77 5.60
C LEU A 371 -4.20 -12.34 7.09
N PRO A 372 -3.73 -11.13 7.43
CA PRO A 372 -3.59 -10.71 8.82
C PRO A 372 -4.92 -10.39 9.46
N LYS A 373 -4.90 -10.30 10.79
CA LYS A 373 -5.98 -9.69 11.56
C LYS A 373 -6.01 -8.18 11.34
N THR A 374 -7.20 -7.61 11.24
CA THR A 374 -7.46 -6.17 11.28
C THR A 374 -8.39 -5.86 12.46
N GLU A 375 -8.58 -4.57 12.79
CA GLU A 375 -9.46 -4.16 13.90
C GLU A 375 -10.89 -4.71 13.75
N THR A 376 -11.40 -4.76 12.52
CA THR A 376 -12.77 -5.20 12.21
C THR A 376 -12.85 -6.61 11.62
N ALA A 377 -11.71 -7.27 11.35
CA ALA A 377 -11.63 -8.66 10.94
C ALA A 377 -10.50 -9.38 11.73
N PRO A 378 -10.78 -9.80 12.98
CA PRO A 378 -9.73 -10.21 13.93
C PRO A 378 -9.12 -11.61 13.65
N SER A 379 -9.65 -12.35 12.68
CA SER A 379 -9.15 -13.67 12.31
C SER A 379 -7.99 -13.59 11.32
N ALA A 380 -6.89 -14.27 11.62
CA ALA A 380 -5.79 -14.48 10.67
C ALA A 380 -5.90 -15.86 10.01
N PHE A 381 -5.59 -15.94 8.72
CA PHE A 381 -5.60 -17.19 7.96
C PHE A 381 -4.32 -17.31 7.14
N THR A 382 -3.71 -18.49 7.13
CA THR A 382 -2.44 -18.72 6.42
C THR A 382 -2.59 -19.86 5.44
N MET A 383 -2.26 -19.60 4.17
CA MET A 383 -1.96 -20.61 3.17
C MET A 383 -0.52 -21.11 3.40
N PRO A 384 -0.29 -22.43 3.56
CA PRO A 384 1.05 -22.97 3.79
C PRO A 384 1.96 -22.78 2.57
N ASP A 385 3.26 -22.81 2.80
CA ASP A 385 4.26 -22.84 1.74
C ASP A 385 4.32 -24.23 1.07
N PHE A 386 4.59 -24.26 -0.24
CA PHE A 386 4.70 -25.51 -0.99
C PHE A 386 6.09 -25.77 -1.58
N MET A 387 7.07 -24.89 -1.38
CA MET A 387 8.44 -25.08 -1.90
C MET A 387 9.11 -26.36 -1.41
N HIS A 388 8.80 -26.80 -0.20
CA HIS A 388 9.38 -28.01 0.39
C HIS A 388 8.62 -29.29 0.01
N ARG A 389 7.39 -29.15 -0.53
CA ARG A 389 6.48 -30.26 -0.81
C ARG A 389 6.30 -30.54 -2.30
N LEU A 390 6.35 -29.50 -3.13
CA LEU A 390 6.17 -29.60 -4.58
C LEU A 390 7.47 -29.24 -5.30
N SER A 391 7.78 -30.00 -6.34
CA SER A 391 8.84 -29.64 -7.28
C SER A 391 8.46 -28.39 -8.09
N ASP A 392 9.46 -27.68 -8.63
CA ASP A 392 9.22 -26.51 -9.49
C ASP A 392 8.32 -26.84 -10.69
N GLN A 393 8.42 -28.06 -11.23
CA GLN A 393 7.54 -28.55 -12.30
C GLN A 393 6.08 -28.69 -11.82
N GLN A 394 5.85 -29.25 -10.63
CA GLN A 394 4.50 -29.37 -10.08
C GLN A 394 3.88 -28.01 -9.76
N ILE A 395 4.69 -27.05 -9.30
CA ILE A 395 4.25 -25.66 -9.11
C ILE A 395 3.86 -25.04 -10.46
N ALA A 396 4.68 -25.21 -11.50
CA ALA A 396 4.36 -24.71 -12.84
C ALA A 396 3.06 -25.33 -13.38
N ASP A 397 2.87 -26.64 -13.18
CA ASP A 397 1.70 -27.38 -13.63
C ASP A 397 0.42 -26.93 -12.90
N VAL A 398 0.44 -26.84 -11.58
CA VAL A 398 -0.75 -26.42 -10.80
C VAL A 398 -1.09 -24.95 -11.05
N THR A 399 -0.08 -24.09 -11.21
CA THR A 399 -0.28 -22.68 -11.56
C THR A 399 -0.92 -22.56 -12.94
N THR A 400 -0.45 -23.34 -13.92
CA THR A 400 -1.04 -23.40 -15.26
C THR A 400 -2.49 -23.90 -15.21
N PHE A 401 -2.77 -24.94 -14.42
CA PHE A 401 -4.13 -25.44 -14.23
C PHE A 401 -5.06 -24.34 -13.70
N ILE A 402 -4.67 -23.67 -12.61
CA ILE A 402 -5.45 -22.58 -11.98
C ILE A 402 -5.69 -21.43 -12.98
N ARG A 403 -4.68 -21.09 -13.78
CA ARG A 403 -4.75 -20.00 -14.78
C ARG A 403 -5.59 -20.33 -16.01
N HIS A 404 -5.84 -21.60 -16.30
CA HIS A 404 -6.69 -22.04 -17.40
C HIS A 404 -8.11 -22.43 -16.94
N ALA A 405 -8.26 -22.91 -15.71
CA ALA A 405 -9.54 -23.37 -15.18
C ALA A 405 -10.56 -22.23 -15.02
N TRP A 406 -11.84 -22.58 -15.01
CA TRP A 406 -12.95 -21.69 -14.67
C TRP A 406 -13.07 -20.42 -15.53
N GLY A 407 -12.57 -20.45 -16.78
CA GLY A 407 -12.61 -19.32 -17.71
C GLY A 407 -11.46 -18.31 -17.54
N ASN A 408 -10.46 -18.64 -16.71
CA ASN A 408 -9.33 -17.76 -16.40
C ASN A 408 -8.42 -17.50 -17.61
N ASN A 409 -8.25 -18.46 -18.52
CA ASN A 409 -7.61 -18.33 -19.84
C ASN A 409 -6.34 -17.43 -19.88
N ALA A 410 -5.49 -17.49 -18.85
CA ALA A 410 -4.26 -16.71 -18.77
C ALA A 410 -3.04 -17.52 -19.26
N PRO A 411 -1.93 -16.89 -19.67
CA PRO A 411 -0.75 -17.60 -20.18
C PRO A 411 -0.25 -18.71 -19.22
N ALA A 412 0.16 -19.85 -19.79
CA ALA A 412 0.73 -20.95 -19.03
C ALA A 412 2.05 -20.56 -18.35
N VAL A 413 2.42 -21.32 -17.31
CA VAL A 413 3.66 -21.13 -16.54
C VAL A 413 4.58 -22.31 -16.79
N SER A 414 5.82 -22.02 -17.18
CA SER A 414 6.87 -23.03 -17.37
C SER A 414 7.61 -23.32 -16.06
N ARG A 415 8.37 -24.42 -16.03
CA ARG A 415 9.26 -24.72 -14.91
C ARG A 415 10.35 -23.66 -14.79
N GLU A 416 10.86 -23.18 -15.92
CA GLU A 416 11.90 -22.16 -15.99
C GLU A 416 11.42 -20.85 -15.39
N ASP A 417 10.16 -20.48 -15.61
CA ASP A 417 9.53 -19.32 -14.96
C ASP A 417 9.56 -19.48 -13.44
N VAL A 418 9.14 -20.64 -12.91
CA VAL A 418 9.12 -20.92 -11.47
C VAL A 418 10.52 -20.85 -10.86
N VAL A 419 11.53 -21.41 -11.54
CA VAL A 419 12.93 -21.39 -11.08
C VAL A 419 13.49 -19.97 -11.07
N ASN A 420 13.16 -19.15 -12.06
CA ASN A 420 13.63 -17.77 -12.13
C ASN A 420 12.94 -16.90 -11.08
N LEU A 421 11.62 -16.98 -10.97
CA LEU A 421 10.85 -16.23 -9.97
C LEU A 421 11.30 -16.53 -8.54
N LYS A 422 11.70 -17.78 -8.25
CA LYS A 422 12.26 -18.16 -6.95
C LYS A 422 13.47 -17.33 -6.51
N LYS A 423 14.25 -16.78 -7.46
CA LYS A 423 15.41 -15.92 -7.16
C LYS A 423 15.00 -14.53 -6.71
N ASP A 424 13.84 -14.07 -7.18
CA ASP A 424 13.26 -12.75 -6.91
C ASP A 424 12.16 -12.83 -5.84
N MET A 425 12.08 -13.96 -5.14
CA MET A 425 11.07 -14.20 -4.11
C MET A 425 11.26 -13.19 -2.98
N PRO A 426 10.17 -12.58 -2.49
CA PRO A 426 10.24 -11.62 -1.39
C PRO A 426 10.94 -12.25 -0.18
N PRO A 427 11.78 -11.50 0.53
CA PRO A 427 12.45 -12.02 1.71
C PRO A 427 11.40 -12.40 2.76
N ARG A 428 11.65 -13.48 3.52
CA ARG A 428 10.64 -14.08 4.43
C ARG A 428 10.09 -13.13 5.51
N ASN A 429 10.83 -12.07 5.85
CA ASN A 429 10.38 -11.01 6.73
C ASN A 429 9.29 -10.10 6.10
N MET A 430 9.11 -10.15 4.78
CA MET A 430 7.98 -9.57 4.04
C MET A 430 6.90 -10.60 3.72
N VAL A 431 7.14 -11.87 4.03
CA VAL A 431 6.11 -12.93 3.98
C VAL A 431 5.40 -12.91 5.32
N ASP A 432 4.54 -11.92 5.49
CA ASP A 432 3.39 -11.81 6.40
C ASP A 432 3.28 -12.90 7.49
N GLY A 433 4.26 -12.97 8.39
CA GLY A 433 4.20 -13.76 9.63
C GLY A 433 4.36 -12.89 10.87
N GLU A 434 4.85 -11.67 10.68
CA GLU A 434 5.14 -10.68 11.71
C GLU A 434 4.69 -9.29 11.25
N ILE A 435 3.52 -9.21 10.59
CA ILE A 435 2.87 -7.92 10.39
C ILE A 435 2.62 -7.34 11.77
N SER A 436 2.98 -6.07 11.95
CA SER A 436 2.79 -5.32 13.18
C SER A 436 1.36 -5.47 13.68
N LEU A 437 1.22 -6.07 14.86
CA LEU A 437 -0.04 -6.15 15.57
C LEU A 437 0.18 -5.60 16.97
N ASN A 438 0.55 -4.32 17.01
CA ASN A 438 0.82 -3.48 18.19
C ASN A 438 1.75 -4.08 19.24
#